data_AF-A0A514KJY7-F1
#
_entry.id   AF-A0A514KJY7-F1
#
_cell.length_a   1.000
_cell.length_b   1.000
_cell.length_c   1.000
_cell.angle_alpha   90.00
_cell.angle_beta   90.00
_cell.angle_gamma   90.00
#
_symmetry.space_group_name_H-M   'P 1'
#
loop_
_entity.id
_entity.type
_entity.pdbx_description
1 polymer ?
#
loop_
_entity_poly.entity_id
_entity_poly.type
_entity_poly.pdbx_seq_one_letter_code
_entity_poly.pdbx_strand_id
1 'polypeptide(L)'
;MNRVSIAARLYGIIAIFTVALAILGGSALLSERESLYAARISQLKSLVDAAMGIAERYRGEVTKGTMTEAEAKAAAYADIGAMRYGKGDYIFVIDEAGVTIAHSVNPKALGKNFSGVADARGFLFTADVLPRALRDGSATVTYQWQRAGESEPIDKLSYYGHFKPWGVIMVTGVYIDDLRAELAAAAWQLLVKGTLIVLLLGLATMFLVRSIIRPLHALNGDMRTLAAGNTEIAIREVALRDEVGMMARSLVVLRDGLVEREALAAAQARDQDVRVRRAQQLDRLASAFETDISVLAGEMSGAASAMERTSTTMSRVIAHTTEQSVGAVAAAEQTSANVQTVAAATEELAASIREIATQVMRSSQISRRAAEEAQRTDTIVKTLAVTAERIGSVIAVINSIARQTNLLALNATIEAARAGQAGRGFAVVASEVKELASQTARATDEVGNQIAAIQAETRQAVIAIDAIGGIINEVDSIATGIAAAMEEQGVATEEIARNVQEAAQGTLSVNGAITQMRHATTDVEASSVHVLGSAQSLGRTSNALSMTVSEFLGNVKAA
;
A
#
# COMPACT_ATOMS: atom_id res chain seq x y z
N MET A 1 26.49 -14.56 -59.33
CA MET A 1 26.33 -15.57 -58.26
C MET A 1 26.16 -17.02 -58.77
N ASN A 2 26.63 -17.36 -59.99
CA ASN A 2 26.38 -18.67 -60.63
C ASN A 2 27.53 -19.71 -60.49
N ARG A 3 28.43 -19.57 -59.51
CA ARG A 3 29.58 -20.51 -59.31
C ARG A 3 29.57 -21.25 -57.97
N VAL A 4 28.47 -21.23 -57.22
CA VAL A 4 28.38 -21.88 -55.90
C VAL A 4 27.59 -23.18 -56.02
N SER A 5 28.16 -24.31 -55.58
CA SER A 5 27.52 -25.62 -55.65
C SER A 5 26.22 -25.64 -54.82
N ILE A 6 25.28 -26.52 -55.20
CA ILE A 6 23.98 -26.65 -54.51
C ILE A 6 24.20 -26.99 -53.02
N ALA A 7 25.18 -27.84 -52.72
CA ALA A 7 25.56 -28.16 -51.34
C ALA A 7 26.03 -26.92 -50.56
N ALA A 8 26.88 -26.07 -51.16
CA ALA A 8 27.35 -24.84 -50.52
C ALA A 8 26.21 -23.83 -50.27
N ARG A 9 25.18 -23.79 -51.12
CA ARG A 9 23.98 -22.96 -50.88
C ARG A 9 23.14 -23.47 -49.71
N LEU A 10 22.94 -24.79 -49.59
CA LEU A 10 22.20 -25.38 -48.48
C LEU A 10 22.90 -25.18 -47.14
N TYR A 11 24.22 -25.38 -47.07
CA TYR A 11 24.99 -25.05 -45.88
C TYR A 11 24.99 -23.54 -45.57
N GLY A 12 24.95 -22.69 -46.60
CA GLY A 12 24.81 -21.24 -46.45
C GLY A 12 23.49 -20.82 -45.78
N ILE A 13 22.37 -21.49 -46.10
CA ILE A 13 21.06 -21.22 -45.46
C ILE A 13 21.11 -21.60 -43.97
N ILE A 14 21.71 -22.75 -43.62
CA ILE A 14 21.89 -23.13 -42.21
C ILE A 14 22.77 -22.10 -41.47
N ALA A 15 23.85 -21.63 -42.09
CA ALA A 15 24.70 -20.62 -41.49
C ALA A 15 23.93 -19.32 -41.19
N ILE A 16 23.10 -18.85 -42.12
CA ILE A 16 22.23 -17.67 -41.92
C ILE A 16 21.22 -17.93 -40.80
N PHE A 17 20.59 -19.11 -40.78
CA PHE A 17 19.60 -19.47 -39.75
C PHE A 17 20.24 -19.56 -38.36
N THR A 18 21.47 -20.07 -38.28
CA THR A 18 22.25 -20.16 -37.03
C THR A 18 22.58 -18.77 -36.50
N VAL A 19 22.99 -17.84 -37.38
CA VAL A 19 23.24 -16.43 -36.99
C VAL A 19 21.94 -15.77 -36.51
N ALA A 20 20.82 -15.97 -37.21
CA ALA A 20 19.52 -15.42 -36.80
C ALA A 20 19.07 -15.95 -35.42
N LEU A 21 19.23 -17.26 -35.16
CA LEU A 21 18.97 -17.86 -33.86
C LEU A 21 19.88 -17.31 -32.77
N ALA A 22 21.16 -17.07 -33.05
CA ALA A 22 22.09 -16.47 -32.10
C ALA A 22 21.70 -15.03 -31.76
N ILE A 23 21.27 -14.23 -32.74
CA ILE A 23 20.78 -12.86 -32.53
C ILE A 23 19.53 -12.85 -31.66
N LEU A 24 18.54 -13.70 -31.97
CA LEU A 24 17.30 -13.82 -31.20
C LEU A 24 17.53 -14.35 -29.79
N GLY A 25 18.42 -15.34 -29.61
CA GLY A 25 18.81 -15.83 -28.29
C GLY A 25 19.53 -14.77 -27.47
N GLY A 26 20.42 -14.00 -28.11
CA GLY A 26 21.11 -12.87 -27.48
C GLY A 26 20.15 -11.77 -27.05
N SER A 27 19.19 -11.38 -27.90
CA SER A 27 18.18 -10.37 -27.55
C SER A 27 17.25 -10.86 -26.44
N ALA A 28 16.85 -12.12 -26.44
CA ALA A 28 16.05 -12.71 -25.37
C ALA A 28 16.79 -12.69 -24.03
N LEU A 29 18.09 -13.02 -24.01
CA LEU A 29 18.90 -12.96 -22.78
C LEU A 29 19.11 -11.53 -22.27
N LEU A 30 19.26 -10.55 -23.18
CA LEU A 30 19.33 -9.14 -22.80
C LEU A 30 18.01 -8.67 -22.18
N SER A 31 16.89 -9.01 -22.81
CA SER A 31 15.54 -8.72 -22.30
C SER A 31 15.30 -9.35 -20.93
N GLU A 32 15.68 -10.62 -20.75
CA GLU A 32 15.55 -11.35 -19.48
C GLU A 32 16.39 -10.69 -18.39
N ARG A 33 17.64 -10.32 -18.71
CA ARG A 33 18.53 -9.61 -17.79
C ARG A 33 17.93 -8.28 -17.34
N GLU A 34 17.41 -7.48 -18.27
CA GLU A 34 16.78 -6.20 -17.93
C GLU A 34 15.57 -6.40 -17.01
N SER A 35 14.73 -7.41 -17.30
CA SER A 35 13.57 -7.77 -16.49
C SER A 35 13.95 -8.16 -15.06
N LEU A 36 14.94 -9.04 -14.88
CA LEU A 36 15.39 -9.50 -13.55
C LEU A 36 15.96 -8.35 -12.70
N TYR A 37 16.76 -7.47 -13.31
CA TYR A 37 17.29 -6.29 -12.62
C TYR A 37 16.18 -5.30 -12.27
N ALA A 38 15.25 -5.04 -13.19
CA ALA A 38 14.10 -4.17 -12.93
C ALA A 38 13.24 -4.69 -11.76
N ALA A 39 13.00 -6.01 -11.69
CA ALA A 39 12.28 -6.63 -10.59
C ALA A 39 12.99 -6.42 -9.24
N ARG A 40 14.32 -6.62 -9.18
CA ARG A 40 15.11 -6.37 -7.97
C ARG A 40 15.08 -4.89 -7.56
N ILE A 41 15.21 -3.97 -8.52
CA ILE A 41 15.11 -2.52 -8.25
C ILE A 41 13.74 -2.17 -7.67
N SER A 42 12.66 -2.69 -8.25
CA SER A 42 11.29 -2.47 -7.78
C SER A 42 11.11 -2.96 -6.34
N GLN A 43 11.62 -4.16 -6.02
CA GLN A 43 11.61 -4.72 -4.67
C GLN A 43 12.34 -3.81 -3.67
N LEU A 44 13.55 -3.35 -4.00
CA LEU A 44 14.31 -2.44 -3.14
C LEU A 44 13.59 -1.09 -2.95
N LYS A 45 12.99 -0.57 -4.02
CA LYS A 45 12.19 0.66 -3.97
C LYS A 45 11.04 0.52 -2.98
N SER A 46 10.24 -0.56 -3.06
CA SER A 46 9.12 -0.78 -2.15
C SER A 46 9.55 -0.85 -0.68
N LEU A 47 10.72 -1.44 -0.39
CA LEU A 47 11.26 -1.49 0.96
C LEU A 47 11.68 -0.10 1.47
N VAL A 48 12.27 0.72 0.61
CA VAL A 48 12.61 2.11 0.96
C VAL A 48 11.37 2.98 1.09
N ASP A 49 10.37 2.83 0.23
CA ASP A 49 9.08 3.52 0.34
C ASP A 49 8.39 3.18 1.68
N ALA A 50 8.45 1.92 2.12
CA ALA A 50 7.94 1.51 3.43
C ALA A 50 8.71 2.16 4.59
N ALA A 51 10.03 2.24 4.50
CA ALA A 51 10.85 2.96 5.48
C ALA A 51 10.55 4.47 5.50
N MET A 52 10.31 5.08 4.32
CA MET A 52 9.85 6.47 4.22
C MET A 52 8.48 6.65 4.86
N GLY A 53 7.56 5.70 4.70
CA GLY A 53 6.26 5.70 5.39
C GLY A 53 6.37 5.69 6.91
N ILE A 54 7.34 4.97 7.47
CA ILE A 54 7.65 5.00 8.91
C ILE A 54 8.13 6.39 9.33
N ALA A 55 9.08 6.99 8.59
CA ALA A 55 9.54 8.34 8.87
C ALA A 55 8.41 9.38 8.76
N GLU A 56 7.53 9.24 7.77
CA GLU A 56 6.38 10.11 7.57
C GLU A 56 5.37 10.03 8.72
N ARG A 57 5.10 8.82 9.24
CA ARG A 57 4.28 8.63 10.45
C ARG A 57 4.84 9.42 11.64
N TYR A 58 6.14 9.29 11.90
CA TYR A 58 6.80 10.01 12.99
C TYR A 58 6.81 11.53 12.78
N ARG A 59 6.95 11.99 11.54
CA ARG A 59 6.80 13.41 11.19
C ARG A 59 5.39 13.93 11.47
N GLY A 60 4.37 13.09 11.27
CA GLY A 60 2.99 13.37 11.67
C GLY A 60 2.85 13.63 13.17
N GLU A 61 3.53 12.85 14.01
CA GLU A 61 3.55 13.04 15.48
C GLU A 61 4.25 14.35 15.90
N VAL A 62 5.33 14.74 15.21
CA VAL A 62 5.94 16.07 15.40
C VAL A 62 4.95 17.19 15.07
N THR A 63 4.17 17.03 14.00
CA THR A 63 3.19 18.04 13.55
C THR A 63 2.03 18.17 14.55
N LYS A 64 1.66 17.08 15.23
CA LYS A 64 0.65 17.06 16.30
C LYS A 64 1.18 17.58 17.65
N GLY A 65 2.48 17.83 17.77
CA GLY A 65 3.12 18.27 19.02
C GLY A 65 3.27 17.16 20.07
N THR A 66 3.10 15.89 19.70
CA THR A 66 3.22 14.73 20.63
C THR A 66 4.67 14.28 20.82
N MET A 67 5.57 14.64 19.91
CA MET A 67 7.02 14.35 19.98
C MET A 67 7.83 15.54 19.47
N THR A 68 9.03 15.75 20.01
CA THR A 68 10.00 16.67 19.40
C THR A 68 10.58 16.07 18.12
N GLU A 69 11.09 16.89 17.20
CA GLU A 69 11.71 16.40 15.96
C GLU A 69 12.91 15.48 16.22
N ALA A 70 13.68 15.74 17.28
CA ALA A 70 14.81 14.91 17.68
C ALA A 70 14.36 13.52 18.16
N GLU A 71 13.32 13.46 18.99
CA GLU A 71 12.74 12.20 19.47
C GLU A 71 12.11 11.40 18.32
N ALA A 72 11.39 12.07 17.42
CA ALA A 72 10.76 11.44 16.26
C ALA A 72 11.80 10.86 15.29
N LYS A 73 12.89 11.59 15.00
CA LYS A 73 14.01 11.07 14.19
C LYS A 73 14.67 9.87 14.86
N ALA A 74 14.99 9.96 16.15
CA ALA A 74 15.61 8.87 16.89
C ALA A 74 14.75 7.60 16.88
N ALA A 75 13.45 7.73 17.11
CA ALA A 75 12.51 6.62 17.08
C ALA A 75 12.34 6.04 15.67
N ALA A 76 12.17 6.88 14.65
CA ALA A 76 12.07 6.44 13.26
C ALA A 76 13.32 5.69 12.80
N TYR A 77 14.52 6.19 13.14
CA TYR A 77 15.77 5.55 12.78
C TYR A 77 15.99 4.23 13.51
N ALA A 78 15.51 4.10 14.75
CA ALA A 78 15.52 2.82 15.47
C ALA A 78 14.61 1.80 14.77
N ASP A 79 13.38 2.18 14.43
CA ASP A 79 12.40 1.31 13.74
C ASP A 79 12.89 0.91 12.34
N ILE A 80 13.33 1.87 11.53
CA ILE A 80 13.86 1.64 10.18
C ILE A 80 15.13 0.77 10.27
N GLY A 81 16.01 1.06 11.22
CA GLY A 81 17.19 0.26 11.47
C GLY A 81 16.83 -1.18 11.84
N ALA A 82 15.76 -1.41 12.59
CA ALA A 82 15.32 -2.75 12.97
C ALA A 82 14.74 -3.57 11.80
N MET A 83 14.38 -2.95 10.67
CA MET A 83 13.81 -3.66 9.52
C MET A 83 14.77 -4.71 8.96
N ARG A 84 14.25 -5.92 8.76
CA ARG A 84 14.94 -7.06 8.13
C ARG A 84 14.07 -7.68 7.05
N TYR A 85 14.71 -8.14 5.98
CA TYR A 85 14.03 -8.83 4.89
C TYR A 85 15.00 -9.82 4.21
N GLY A 86 14.46 -10.69 3.35
CA GLY A 86 15.28 -11.65 2.60
C GLY A 86 16.10 -12.56 3.51
N LYS A 87 17.41 -12.67 3.23
CA LYS A 87 18.36 -13.50 4.00
C LYS A 87 19.08 -12.70 5.10
N GLY A 88 18.34 -11.84 5.80
CA GLY A 88 18.90 -10.95 6.82
C GLY A 88 19.44 -9.63 6.26
N ASP A 89 18.97 -9.21 5.09
CA ASP A 89 19.24 -7.89 4.53
C ASP A 89 18.57 -6.80 5.38
N TYR A 90 19.10 -5.58 5.30
CA TYR A 90 18.80 -4.50 6.23
C TYR A 90 18.76 -3.15 5.52
N ILE A 91 18.05 -2.20 6.13
CA ILE A 91 18.02 -0.80 5.73
C ILE A 91 18.93 -0.01 6.67
N PHE A 92 19.63 0.99 6.14
CA PHE A 92 20.40 1.95 6.92
C PHE A 92 20.16 3.37 6.40
N VAL A 93 20.46 4.36 7.23
CA VAL A 93 20.18 5.78 6.94
C VAL A 93 21.50 6.56 6.93
N ILE A 94 21.66 7.39 5.91
CA ILE A 94 22.78 8.33 5.77
C ILE A 94 22.25 9.77 5.64
N ASP A 95 23.05 10.76 6.01
CA ASP A 95 22.76 12.17 5.70
C ASP A 95 23.14 12.53 4.24
N GLU A 96 22.83 13.75 3.82
CA GLU A 96 23.14 14.25 2.48
C GLU A 96 24.66 14.37 2.19
N ALA A 97 25.50 14.31 3.22
CA ALA A 97 26.96 14.26 3.08
C ALA A 97 27.49 12.81 2.97
N GLY A 98 26.65 11.79 3.16
CA GLY A 98 27.01 10.37 3.13
C GLY A 98 27.51 9.82 4.46
N VAL A 99 27.27 10.52 5.58
CA VAL A 99 27.55 10.06 6.94
C VAL A 99 26.44 9.14 7.41
N THR A 100 26.80 7.99 7.95
CA THR A 100 25.83 7.00 8.45
C THR A 100 25.22 7.45 9.77
N ILE A 101 23.91 7.67 9.78
CA ILE A 101 23.13 8.08 10.96
C ILE A 101 22.57 6.86 11.69
N ALA A 102 22.11 5.85 10.96
CA ALA A 102 21.47 4.67 11.55
C ALA A 102 21.86 3.40 10.80
N HIS A 103 22.41 2.43 11.51
CA HIS A 103 22.82 1.14 10.91
C HIS A 103 22.79 0.04 11.97
N SER A 104 21.88 -0.91 11.80
CA SER A 104 21.60 -1.93 12.83
C SER A 104 22.46 -3.19 12.75
N VAL A 105 23.04 -3.50 11.58
CA VAL A 105 23.92 -4.67 11.39
C VAL A 105 25.39 -4.34 11.66
N ASN A 106 25.83 -3.11 11.43
CA ASN A 106 27.22 -2.68 11.61
C ASN A 106 27.29 -1.42 12.48
N PRO A 107 27.31 -1.56 13.82
CA PRO A 107 27.43 -0.43 14.73
C PRO A 107 28.70 0.41 14.48
N LYS A 108 29.77 -0.18 13.92
CA LYS A 108 31.02 0.52 13.60
C LYS A 108 30.91 1.45 12.39
N ALA A 109 29.79 1.41 11.66
CA ALA A 109 29.51 2.30 10.53
C ALA A 109 28.90 3.64 10.99
N LEU A 110 28.27 3.70 12.17
CA LEU A 110 27.65 4.92 12.69
C LEU A 110 28.68 6.06 12.77
N GLY A 111 28.29 7.24 12.27
CA GLY A 111 29.13 8.45 12.22
C GLY A 111 30.23 8.45 11.16
N LYS A 112 30.37 7.39 10.35
CA LYS A 112 31.36 7.33 9.27
C LYS A 112 30.78 7.75 7.93
N ASN A 113 31.60 8.47 7.16
CA ASN A 113 31.31 8.83 5.78
C ASN A 113 31.89 7.79 4.83
N PHE A 114 31.04 7.19 4.00
CA PHE A 114 31.44 6.16 3.02
C PHE A 114 31.69 6.69 1.61
N SER A 115 31.58 8.00 1.38
CA SER A 115 31.82 8.62 0.07
C SER A 115 33.25 8.41 -0.45
N GLY A 116 34.24 8.28 0.44
CA GLY A 116 35.62 7.98 0.09
C GLY A 116 35.97 6.49 0.01
N VAL A 117 35.00 5.59 0.23
CA VAL A 117 35.23 4.14 0.27
C VAL A 117 35.00 3.54 -1.11
N ALA A 118 36.01 2.83 -1.62
CA ALA A 118 35.93 2.11 -2.88
C ALA A 118 35.54 0.64 -2.67
N ASP A 119 34.85 0.07 -3.66
CA ASP A 119 34.67 -1.38 -3.75
C ASP A 119 35.98 -2.09 -4.13
N ALA A 120 35.96 -3.42 -4.19
CA ALA A 120 37.13 -4.24 -4.53
C ALA A 120 37.73 -3.94 -5.93
N ARG A 121 37.01 -3.21 -6.80
CA ARG A 121 37.45 -2.79 -8.13
C ARG A 121 37.88 -1.32 -8.18
N GLY A 122 37.94 -0.63 -7.04
CA GLY A 122 38.28 0.79 -6.96
C GLY A 122 37.11 1.74 -7.23
N PHE A 123 35.86 1.25 -7.29
CA PHE A 123 34.69 2.09 -7.59
C PHE A 123 34.13 2.76 -6.33
N LEU A 124 34.10 4.09 -6.31
CA LEU A 124 33.53 4.92 -5.23
C LEU A 124 32.00 4.99 -5.34
N PHE A 125 31.33 3.93 -4.89
CA PHE A 125 29.89 3.74 -5.12
C PHE A 125 29.01 4.81 -4.45
N THR A 126 29.34 5.26 -3.23
CA THR A 126 28.53 6.28 -2.54
C THR A 126 28.69 7.66 -3.19
N ALA A 127 29.91 8.03 -3.59
CA ALA A 127 30.17 9.29 -4.27
C ALA A 127 29.53 9.37 -5.66
N ASP A 128 29.37 8.23 -6.36
CA ASP A 128 28.70 8.16 -7.65
C ASP A 128 27.16 8.24 -7.54
N VAL A 129 26.57 7.53 -6.58
CA VAL A 129 25.11 7.39 -6.48
C VAL A 129 24.43 8.52 -5.73
N LEU A 130 25.09 9.09 -4.71
CA LEU A 130 24.48 10.07 -3.82
C LEU A 130 24.04 11.35 -4.55
N PRO A 131 24.85 11.96 -5.45
CA PRO A 131 24.40 13.13 -6.22
C PRO A 131 23.19 12.84 -7.11
N ARG A 132 23.09 11.61 -7.64
CA ARG A 132 21.94 11.18 -8.45
C ARG A 132 20.69 11.03 -7.58
N ALA A 133 20.82 10.42 -6.39
CA ALA A 133 19.71 10.26 -5.46
C ALA A 133 19.17 11.61 -4.95
N LEU A 134 20.04 12.57 -4.66
CA LEU A 134 19.64 13.92 -4.22
C LEU A 134 18.93 14.70 -5.34
N ARG A 135 19.39 14.56 -6.59
CA ARG A 135 18.79 15.25 -7.74
C ARG A 135 17.44 14.64 -8.14
N ASP A 136 17.40 13.32 -8.32
CA ASP A 136 16.27 12.61 -8.92
C ASP A 136 15.29 12.06 -7.86
N GLY A 137 15.59 12.26 -6.56
CA GLY A 137 14.84 11.73 -5.42
C GLY A 137 15.16 10.26 -5.10
N SER A 138 15.71 9.51 -6.06
CA SER A 138 16.24 8.18 -5.83
C SER A 138 17.30 7.80 -6.85
N ALA A 139 18.17 6.85 -6.52
CA ALA A 139 19.11 6.28 -7.48
C ALA A 139 19.50 4.85 -7.09
N THR A 140 19.98 4.10 -8.08
CA THR A 140 20.54 2.76 -7.88
C THR A 140 22.01 2.70 -8.26
N VAL A 141 22.72 1.79 -7.62
CA VAL A 141 24.12 1.51 -7.90
C VAL A 141 24.43 0.03 -7.67
N THR A 142 25.28 -0.54 -8.52
CA THR A 142 25.82 -1.90 -8.34
C THR A 142 27.30 -1.80 -8.03
N TYR A 143 27.73 -2.41 -6.93
CA TYR A 143 29.12 -2.40 -6.47
C TYR A 143 29.46 -3.71 -5.76
N GLN A 144 30.74 -3.98 -5.55
CA GLN A 144 31.15 -5.19 -4.83
C GLN A 144 31.21 -4.96 -3.32
N TRP A 145 30.52 -5.82 -2.57
CA TRP A 145 30.54 -5.77 -1.12
C TRP A 145 30.62 -7.17 -0.54
N GLN A 146 31.33 -7.28 0.58
CA GLN A 146 31.47 -8.53 1.29
C GLN A 146 30.14 -8.87 2.01
N ARG A 147 29.58 -10.04 1.69
CA ARG A 147 28.42 -10.56 2.44
C ARG A 147 28.87 -10.97 3.85
N ALA A 148 28.03 -10.69 4.84
CA ALA A 148 28.33 -11.06 6.22
C ALA A 148 28.58 -12.58 6.34
N GLY A 149 29.76 -12.97 6.82
CA GLY A 149 30.17 -14.37 6.97
C GLY A 149 30.95 -14.97 5.80
N GLU A 150 31.06 -14.27 4.66
CA GLU A 150 31.83 -14.70 3.49
C GLU A 150 33.07 -13.80 3.33
N SER A 151 34.18 -14.31 2.76
CA SER A 151 35.42 -13.53 2.58
C SER A 151 35.52 -12.81 1.22
N GLU A 152 34.77 -13.26 0.22
CA GLU A 152 34.85 -12.73 -1.14
C GLU A 152 33.83 -11.61 -1.38
N PRO A 153 34.25 -10.49 -2.00
CA PRO A 153 33.32 -9.44 -2.43
C PRO A 153 32.45 -9.95 -3.58
N ILE A 154 31.14 -9.75 -3.45
CA ILE A 154 30.16 -10.12 -4.49
C ILE A 154 29.33 -8.91 -4.90
N ASP A 155 28.76 -8.96 -6.10
CA ASP A 155 27.97 -7.85 -6.64
C ASP A 155 26.71 -7.64 -5.80
N LYS A 156 26.55 -6.40 -5.35
CA LYS A 156 25.41 -5.93 -4.56
C LYS A 156 24.74 -4.78 -5.30
N LEU A 157 23.45 -4.92 -5.53
CA LEU A 157 22.59 -3.86 -6.04
C LEU A 157 21.98 -3.11 -4.86
N SER A 158 22.17 -1.80 -4.80
CA SER A 158 21.60 -0.95 -3.76
C SER A 158 20.71 0.15 -4.34
N TYR A 159 19.69 0.50 -3.59
CA TYR A 159 18.74 1.57 -3.86
C TYR A 159 18.86 2.64 -2.77
N TYR A 160 18.92 3.89 -3.20
CA TYR A 160 19.04 5.08 -2.37
C TYR A 160 17.78 5.90 -2.59
N GLY A 161 16.96 6.09 -1.56
CA GLY A 161 15.78 6.96 -1.61
C GLY A 161 15.96 8.18 -0.71
N HIS A 162 15.75 9.37 -1.27
CA HIS A 162 15.90 10.64 -0.57
C HIS A 162 14.60 11.04 0.14
N PHE A 163 14.62 11.03 1.47
CA PHE A 163 13.54 11.56 2.29
C PHE A 163 13.79 13.04 2.58
N LYS A 164 13.35 13.88 1.64
CA LYS A 164 13.55 15.34 1.65
C LYS A 164 13.16 16.04 2.96
N PRO A 165 12.04 15.71 3.65
CA PRO A 165 11.63 16.45 4.84
C PRO A 165 12.66 16.48 5.97
N TRP A 166 13.50 15.45 6.08
CA TRP A 166 14.56 15.37 7.09
C TRP A 166 15.97 15.43 6.51
N GLY A 167 16.13 15.62 5.20
CA GLY A 167 17.45 15.65 4.55
C GLY A 167 18.24 14.35 4.76
N VAL A 168 17.59 13.19 4.64
CA VAL A 168 18.25 11.89 4.82
C VAL A 168 18.00 10.96 3.65
N ILE A 169 18.91 10.03 3.45
CA ILE A 169 18.83 9.01 2.42
C ILE A 169 18.71 7.65 3.09
N MET A 170 17.65 6.93 2.73
CA MET A 170 17.42 5.56 3.16
C MET A 170 18.04 4.64 2.11
N VAL A 171 18.94 3.78 2.55
CA VAL A 171 19.73 2.92 1.68
C VAL A 171 19.47 1.47 2.03
N THR A 172 19.22 0.67 1.01
CA THR A 172 19.07 -0.76 1.16
C THR A 172 19.59 -1.48 -0.07
N GLY A 173 19.97 -2.75 0.06
CA GLY A 173 20.51 -3.50 -1.07
C GLY A 173 20.39 -5.00 -0.91
N VAL A 174 20.51 -5.70 -2.04
CA VAL A 174 20.52 -7.16 -2.14
C VAL A 174 21.69 -7.60 -2.99
N TYR A 175 22.21 -8.78 -2.67
CA TYR A 175 23.20 -9.44 -3.52
C TYR A 175 22.51 -10.04 -4.74
N ILE A 176 23.18 -9.98 -5.89
CA ILE A 176 22.63 -10.35 -7.20
C ILE A 176 23.44 -11.47 -7.88
N ASP A 177 24.15 -12.25 -7.08
CA ASP A 177 24.86 -13.47 -7.49
C ASP A 177 23.90 -14.56 -7.99
N ASP A 178 22.69 -14.61 -7.42
CA ASP A 178 21.59 -15.48 -7.86
C ASP A 178 21.11 -15.16 -9.28
N LEU A 179 21.02 -13.87 -9.64
CA LEU A 179 20.63 -13.43 -10.98
C LEU A 179 21.58 -13.98 -12.06
N ARG A 180 22.87 -14.13 -11.75
CA ARG A 180 23.82 -14.73 -12.69
C ARG A 180 23.53 -16.21 -12.91
N ALA A 181 23.17 -16.94 -11.85
CA ALA A 181 22.80 -18.34 -11.95
C ALA A 181 21.50 -18.53 -12.74
N GLU A 182 20.50 -17.67 -12.52
CA GLU A 182 19.24 -17.67 -13.29
C GLU A 182 19.49 -17.38 -14.77
N LEU A 183 20.29 -16.35 -15.09
CA LEU A 183 20.66 -16.04 -16.48
C LEU A 183 21.48 -17.15 -17.13
N ALA A 184 22.38 -17.79 -16.38
CA ALA A 184 23.15 -18.93 -16.88
C ALA A 184 22.26 -20.14 -17.19
N ALA A 185 21.25 -20.41 -16.36
CA ALA A 185 20.28 -21.47 -16.60
C ALA A 185 19.42 -21.17 -17.84
N ALA A 186 18.95 -19.93 -18.01
CA ALA A 186 18.23 -19.49 -19.20
C ALA A 186 19.10 -19.61 -20.47
N ALA A 187 20.35 -19.16 -20.40
CA ALA A 187 21.32 -19.29 -21.49
C ALA A 187 21.58 -20.75 -21.86
N TRP A 188 21.72 -21.63 -20.87
CA TRP A 188 21.90 -23.06 -21.10
C TRP A 188 20.69 -23.70 -21.80
N GLN A 189 19.46 -23.36 -21.36
CA GLN A 189 18.25 -23.86 -22.01
C GLN A 189 18.14 -23.38 -23.47
N LEU A 190 18.46 -22.12 -23.76
CA LEU A 190 18.48 -21.58 -25.11
C LEU A 190 19.57 -22.24 -25.97
N LEU A 191 20.76 -22.47 -25.40
CA LEU A 191 21.85 -23.19 -26.07
C LEU A 191 21.45 -24.62 -26.42
N VAL A 192 20.86 -25.37 -25.49
CA VAL A 192 20.43 -26.76 -25.72
C VAL A 192 19.37 -26.82 -26.82
N LYS A 193 18.33 -25.98 -26.73
CA LYS A 193 17.25 -25.91 -27.73
C LYS A 193 17.79 -25.48 -29.10
N GLY A 194 18.63 -24.43 -29.15
CA GLY A 194 19.24 -23.92 -30.38
C GLY A 194 20.17 -24.95 -31.03
N THR A 195 21.01 -25.62 -30.24
CA THR A 195 21.90 -26.69 -30.72
C THR A 195 21.11 -27.85 -31.30
N LEU A 196 20.01 -28.24 -30.65
CA LEU A 196 19.15 -29.32 -31.12
C LEU A 196 18.49 -28.97 -32.47
N ILE A 197 18.03 -27.73 -32.64
CA ILE A 197 17.48 -27.23 -33.92
C ILE A 197 18.55 -27.23 -35.03
N VAL A 198 19.75 -26.69 -34.75
CA VAL A 198 20.85 -26.65 -35.73
C VAL A 198 21.32 -28.06 -36.08
N LEU A 199 21.37 -28.98 -35.12
CA LEU A 199 21.76 -30.37 -35.33
C LEU A 199 20.71 -31.12 -36.17
N LEU A 200 19.42 -30.92 -35.92
CA LEU A 200 18.34 -31.48 -36.75
C LEU A 200 18.38 -30.95 -38.18
N LEU A 201 18.54 -29.64 -38.37
CA LEU A 201 18.67 -29.02 -39.69
C LEU A 201 19.95 -29.46 -40.42
N GLY A 202 21.04 -29.62 -39.68
CA GLY A 202 22.33 -30.13 -40.16
C GLY A 202 22.24 -31.58 -40.61
N LEU A 203 21.61 -32.45 -39.82
CA LEU A 203 21.37 -33.86 -40.17
C LEU A 203 20.44 -33.98 -41.38
N ALA A 204 19.36 -33.21 -41.42
CA ALA A 204 18.46 -33.16 -42.57
C ALA A 204 19.19 -32.72 -43.85
N THR A 205 20.04 -31.69 -43.76
CA THR A 205 20.84 -31.21 -44.90
C THR A 205 21.92 -32.20 -45.31
N MET A 206 22.62 -32.82 -44.35
CA MET A 206 23.60 -33.87 -44.62
C MET A 206 22.95 -35.07 -45.31
N PHE A 207 21.75 -35.46 -44.87
CA PHE A 207 20.95 -36.50 -45.51
C PHE A 207 20.64 -36.12 -46.95
N LEU A 208 20.08 -34.93 -47.21
CA LEU A 208 19.78 -34.44 -48.57
C LEU A 208 21.02 -34.34 -49.48
N VAL A 209 22.15 -33.87 -48.97
CA VAL A 209 23.40 -33.79 -49.74
C VAL A 209 23.91 -35.19 -50.10
N ARG A 210 23.77 -36.16 -49.20
CA ARG A 210 24.29 -37.53 -49.40
C ARG A 210 23.33 -38.39 -50.22
N SER A 211 22.03 -38.22 -50.07
CA SER A 211 21.01 -39.01 -50.79
C SER A 211 20.71 -38.46 -52.18
N ILE A 212 20.88 -37.15 -52.42
CA ILE A 212 20.50 -36.53 -53.70
C ILE A 212 21.73 -35.94 -54.42
N ILE A 213 22.48 -35.05 -53.78
CA ILE A 213 23.50 -34.23 -54.48
C ILE A 213 24.72 -35.06 -54.91
N ARG A 214 25.21 -35.98 -54.06
CA ARG A 214 26.36 -36.83 -54.40
C ARG A 214 26.07 -37.79 -55.57
N PRO A 215 24.97 -38.56 -55.56
CA PRO A 215 24.61 -39.41 -56.69
C PRO A 215 24.37 -38.62 -57.99
N LEU A 216 23.78 -37.41 -57.93
CA LEU A 216 23.61 -36.55 -59.12
C LEU A 216 24.95 -36.08 -59.71
N HIS A 217 25.96 -35.80 -58.88
CA HIS A 217 27.31 -35.47 -59.37
C HIS A 217 28.01 -36.67 -60.01
N ALA A 218 27.85 -37.87 -59.45
CA ALA A 218 28.37 -39.11 -60.02
C ALA A 218 27.75 -39.41 -61.39
N LEU A 219 26.41 -39.31 -61.51
CA LEU A 219 25.70 -39.50 -62.77
C LEU A 219 26.08 -38.47 -63.85
N ASN A 220 26.35 -37.22 -63.47
CA ASN A 220 26.84 -36.21 -64.41
C ASN A 220 28.27 -36.52 -64.91
N GLY A 221 29.10 -37.19 -64.09
CA GLY A 221 30.39 -37.74 -64.50
C GLY A 221 30.23 -38.89 -65.50
N ASP A 222 29.39 -39.86 -65.17
CA ASP A 222 29.10 -41.02 -66.04
C ASP A 222 28.48 -40.61 -67.37
N MET A 223 27.63 -39.58 -67.38
CA MET A 223 27.01 -39.05 -68.60
C MET A 223 28.03 -38.39 -69.53
N ARG A 224 29.06 -37.72 -68.97
CA ARG A 224 30.15 -37.16 -69.78
C ARG A 224 31.02 -38.26 -70.39
N THR A 225 31.21 -39.37 -69.69
CA THR A 225 31.96 -40.54 -70.20
C THR A 225 31.18 -41.26 -71.30
N LEU A 226 29.86 -41.40 -71.15
CA LEU A 226 28.94 -41.92 -72.18
C LEU A 226 28.87 -41.02 -73.42
N ALA A 227 28.81 -39.70 -73.23
CA ALA A 227 28.82 -38.72 -74.31
C ALA A 227 30.16 -38.67 -75.07
N ALA A 228 31.25 -39.11 -74.44
CA ALA A 228 32.56 -39.28 -75.09
C ALA A 228 32.66 -40.59 -75.91
N GLY A 229 31.57 -41.36 -76.03
CA GLY A 229 31.46 -42.54 -76.89
C GLY A 229 31.85 -43.86 -76.23
N ASN A 230 32.20 -43.84 -74.94
CA ASN A 230 32.52 -45.07 -74.21
C ASN A 230 31.26 -45.66 -73.57
N THR A 231 30.75 -46.74 -74.17
CA THR A 231 29.54 -47.45 -73.73
C THR A 231 29.83 -48.62 -72.78
N GLU A 232 31.09 -48.89 -72.41
CA GLU A 232 31.47 -49.98 -71.49
C GLU A 232 31.58 -49.52 -70.02
N ILE A 233 30.82 -48.51 -69.63
CA ILE A 233 30.86 -47.98 -68.26
C ILE A 233 29.80 -48.64 -67.35
N ALA A 234 30.20 -48.94 -66.12
CA ALA A 234 29.34 -49.52 -65.08
C ALA A 234 28.79 -48.43 -64.16
N ILE A 235 27.51 -48.09 -64.36
CA ILE A 235 26.81 -47.04 -63.60
C ILE A 235 26.32 -47.65 -62.27
N ARG A 236 26.88 -47.21 -61.16
CA ARG A 236 26.73 -47.88 -59.84
C ARG A 236 25.46 -47.48 -59.10
N GLU A 237 24.91 -46.31 -59.42
CA GLU A 237 23.75 -45.70 -58.77
C GLU A 237 22.41 -46.38 -59.18
N VAL A 238 22.44 -47.37 -60.09
CA VAL A 238 21.29 -48.13 -60.60
C VAL A 238 20.52 -48.88 -59.50
N ALA A 239 21.20 -49.26 -58.42
CA ALA A 239 20.61 -49.96 -57.28
C ALA A 239 19.75 -49.07 -56.36
N LEU A 240 19.82 -47.74 -56.50
CA LEU A 240 19.01 -46.79 -55.73
C LEU A 240 17.53 -46.88 -56.17
N ARG A 241 16.58 -46.85 -55.22
CA ARG A 241 15.14 -47.05 -55.51
C ARG A 241 14.34 -45.75 -55.72
N ASP A 242 15.02 -44.60 -55.66
CA ASP A 242 14.45 -43.26 -55.76
C ASP A 242 14.62 -42.66 -57.17
N GLU A 243 14.26 -41.38 -57.32
CA GLU A 243 14.36 -40.60 -58.56
C GLU A 243 15.80 -40.53 -59.10
N VAL A 244 16.81 -40.56 -58.24
CA VAL A 244 18.21 -40.57 -58.66
C VAL A 244 18.60 -41.93 -59.22
N GLY A 245 18.16 -43.02 -58.60
CA GLY A 245 18.27 -44.36 -59.18
C GLY A 245 17.51 -44.52 -60.49
N MET A 246 16.39 -43.83 -60.66
CA MET A 246 15.64 -43.77 -61.93
C MET A 246 16.45 -43.04 -63.02
N MET A 247 17.16 -41.96 -62.68
CA MET A 247 18.09 -41.30 -63.59
C MET A 247 19.31 -42.17 -63.93
N ALA A 248 19.87 -42.90 -62.95
CA ALA A 248 20.95 -43.86 -63.17
C ALA A 248 20.54 -45.01 -64.11
N ARG A 249 19.34 -45.57 -63.89
CA ARG A 249 18.70 -46.53 -64.80
C ARG A 249 18.44 -45.92 -66.18
N SER A 250 18.09 -44.65 -66.26
CA SER A 250 17.87 -43.94 -67.54
C SER A 250 19.19 -43.72 -68.30
N LEU A 251 20.30 -43.53 -67.59
CA LEU A 251 21.65 -43.44 -68.13
C LEU A 251 22.17 -44.80 -68.62
N VAL A 252 21.80 -45.89 -67.92
CA VAL A 252 21.96 -47.28 -68.38
C VAL A 252 21.11 -47.53 -69.63
N VAL A 253 19.87 -47.08 -69.66
CA VAL A 253 18.99 -47.12 -70.86
C VAL A 253 19.50 -46.21 -71.97
N LEU A 254 20.32 -45.18 -71.70
CA LEU A 254 20.96 -44.35 -72.74
C LEU A 254 22.19 -45.06 -73.33
N ARG A 255 22.98 -45.73 -72.50
CA ARG A 255 24.07 -46.63 -72.91
C ARG A 255 23.54 -47.81 -73.73
N ASP A 256 22.48 -48.44 -73.23
CA ASP A 256 21.81 -49.58 -73.85
C ASP A 256 20.94 -49.11 -75.04
N GLY A 257 20.42 -47.88 -75.02
CA GLY A 257 19.65 -47.24 -76.10
C GLY A 257 20.49 -46.64 -77.23
N LEU A 258 21.81 -46.51 -77.06
CA LEU A 258 22.74 -46.35 -78.18
C LEU A 258 22.95 -47.68 -78.92
N VAL A 259 22.77 -48.82 -78.24
CA VAL A 259 22.75 -50.18 -78.81
C VAL A 259 21.35 -50.51 -79.38
N GLU A 260 20.29 -49.97 -78.78
CA GLU A 260 18.89 -50.22 -79.13
C GLU A 260 18.23 -49.04 -79.87
N ARG A 261 19.05 -48.15 -80.46
CA ARG A 261 18.61 -47.12 -81.43
C ARG A 261 18.39 -47.67 -82.83
N GLU A 262 18.64 -48.95 -83.04
CA GLU A 262 18.50 -49.60 -84.34
C GLU A 262 17.11 -50.24 -84.54
N ALA A 263 16.35 -50.51 -83.48
CA ALA A 263 15.12 -51.28 -83.61
C ALA A 263 13.90 -50.55 -83.03
N LEU A 264 13.40 -49.59 -83.81
CA LEU A 264 11.98 -49.52 -84.16
C LEU A 264 10.89 -49.41 -83.06
N ALA A 265 11.20 -49.24 -81.78
CA ALA A 265 10.18 -49.22 -80.71
C ALA A 265 9.76 -47.81 -80.23
N ALA A 266 10.28 -46.74 -80.83
CA ALA A 266 10.16 -45.36 -80.32
C ALA A 266 8.87 -44.61 -80.69
N ALA A 267 7.89 -45.25 -81.33
CA ALA A 267 6.67 -44.58 -81.81
C ALA A 267 5.43 -44.77 -80.93
N GLN A 268 5.32 -45.82 -80.10
CA GLN A 268 4.07 -46.11 -79.35
C GLN A 268 4.15 -46.00 -77.81
N ALA A 269 5.33 -46.05 -77.18
CA ALA A 269 5.43 -46.04 -75.71
C ALA A 269 5.41 -44.64 -75.03
N ARG A 270 5.55 -43.54 -75.80
CA ARG A 270 5.67 -42.18 -75.24
C ARG A 270 4.35 -41.54 -74.78
N ASP A 271 3.19 -42.00 -75.25
CA ASP A 271 1.90 -41.41 -74.85
C ASP A 271 1.36 -41.98 -73.52
N GLN A 272 1.73 -43.22 -73.17
CA GLN A 272 1.18 -43.90 -72.00
C GLN A 272 1.93 -43.57 -70.69
N ASP A 273 3.24 -43.36 -70.75
CA ASP A 273 4.08 -43.06 -69.58
C ASP A 273 3.89 -41.62 -69.06
N VAL A 274 3.53 -40.67 -69.94
CA VAL A 274 3.15 -39.30 -69.56
C VAL A 274 1.83 -39.28 -68.80
N ARG A 275 0.86 -40.15 -69.17
CA ARG A 275 -0.43 -40.24 -68.47
C ARG A 275 -0.29 -40.83 -67.07
N VAL A 276 0.53 -41.88 -66.90
CA VAL A 276 0.77 -42.52 -65.59
C VAL A 276 1.50 -41.58 -64.61
N ARG A 277 2.55 -40.88 -65.08
CA ARG A 277 3.27 -39.92 -64.22
C ARG A 277 2.41 -38.72 -63.81
N ARG A 278 1.54 -38.24 -64.72
CA ARG A 278 0.60 -37.15 -64.43
C ARG A 278 -0.45 -37.58 -63.39
N ALA A 279 -0.97 -38.81 -63.49
CA ALA A 279 -1.89 -39.37 -62.51
C ALA A 279 -1.24 -39.52 -61.12
N GLN A 280 -0.02 -40.05 -61.03
CA GLN A 280 0.71 -40.19 -59.75
C GLN A 280 1.06 -38.84 -59.10
N GLN A 281 1.38 -37.82 -59.91
CA GLN A 281 1.67 -36.48 -59.40
C GLN A 281 0.41 -35.77 -58.91
N LEU A 282 -0.72 -35.94 -59.62
CA LEU A 282 -2.03 -35.47 -59.16
C LEU A 282 -2.44 -36.15 -57.85
N ASP A 283 -2.23 -37.46 -57.71
CA ASP A 283 -2.58 -38.20 -56.49
C ASP A 283 -1.77 -37.77 -55.26
N ARG A 284 -0.46 -37.49 -55.43
CA ARG A 284 0.38 -36.93 -54.36
C ARG A 284 -0.05 -35.52 -53.96
N LEU A 285 -0.33 -34.66 -54.94
CA LEU A 285 -0.79 -33.29 -54.68
C LEU A 285 -2.17 -33.30 -54.01
N ALA A 286 -3.08 -34.17 -54.45
CA ALA A 286 -4.39 -34.40 -53.85
C ALA A 286 -4.27 -34.86 -52.39
N SER A 287 -3.42 -35.85 -52.10
CA SER A 287 -3.23 -36.38 -50.74
C SER A 287 -2.54 -35.37 -49.79
N ALA A 288 -1.59 -34.59 -50.30
CA ALA A 288 -0.97 -33.50 -49.53
C ALA A 288 -1.99 -32.40 -49.22
N PHE A 289 -2.79 -32.00 -50.22
CA PHE A 289 -3.87 -31.02 -50.04
C PHE A 289 -4.93 -31.52 -49.03
N GLU A 290 -5.30 -32.80 -49.06
CA GLU A 290 -6.19 -33.42 -48.07
C GLU A 290 -5.64 -33.28 -46.66
N THR A 291 -4.36 -33.60 -46.48
CA THR A 291 -3.68 -33.57 -45.19
C THR A 291 -3.62 -32.13 -44.65
N ASP A 292 -3.19 -31.18 -45.47
CA ASP A 292 -3.06 -29.77 -45.08
C ASP A 292 -4.42 -29.18 -44.68
N ILE A 293 -5.47 -29.42 -45.48
CA ILE A 293 -6.83 -28.95 -45.14
C ILE A 293 -7.36 -29.63 -43.89
N SER A 294 -7.11 -30.92 -43.70
CA SER A 294 -7.53 -31.65 -42.49
C SER A 294 -6.86 -31.11 -41.23
N VAL A 295 -5.55 -30.77 -41.30
CA VAL A 295 -4.83 -30.12 -40.20
C VAL A 295 -5.41 -28.73 -39.90
N LEU A 296 -5.58 -27.88 -40.92
CA LEU A 296 -6.18 -26.55 -40.75
C LEU A 296 -7.61 -26.61 -40.20
N ALA A 297 -8.43 -27.56 -40.66
CA ALA A 297 -9.77 -27.77 -40.14
C ALA A 297 -9.73 -28.25 -38.67
N GLY A 298 -8.79 -29.13 -38.33
CA GLY A 298 -8.53 -29.56 -36.95
C GLY A 298 -8.14 -28.41 -36.03
N GLU A 299 -7.20 -27.56 -36.45
CA GLU A 299 -6.78 -26.36 -35.70
C GLU A 299 -7.94 -25.37 -35.52
N MET A 300 -8.72 -25.12 -36.57
CA MET A 300 -9.88 -24.22 -36.54
C MET A 300 -11.00 -24.75 -35.63
N SER A 301 -11.24 -26.06 -35.63
CA SER A 301 -12.19 -26.73 -34.72
C SER A 301 -11.72 -26.67 -33.26
N GLY A 302 -10.41 -26.87 -33.03
CA GLY A 302 -9.79 -26.69 -31.72
C GLY A 302 -9.91 -25.25 -31.19
N ALA A 303 -9.66 -24.26 -32.05
CA ALA A 303 -9.81 -22.84 -31.72
C ALA A 303 -11.28 -22.47 -31.42
N ALA A 304 -12.23 -22.97 -32.21
CA ALA A 304 -13.66 -22.82 -31.96
C ALA A 304 -14.07 -23.41 -30.60
N SER A 305 -13.64 -24.64 -30.30
CA SER A 305 -13.92 -25.30 -29.01
C SER A 305 -13.31 -24.55 -27.83
N ALA A 306 -12.13 -23.95 -28.00
CA ALA A 306 -11.53 -23.09 -26.98
C ALA A 306 -12.35 -21.81 -26.76
N MET A 307 -12.81 -21.15 -27.83
CA MET A 307 -13.68 -19.97 -27.72
C MET A 307 -15.02 -20.29 -27.04
N GLU A 308 -15.64 -21.43 -27.33
CA GLU A 308 -16.87 -21.88 -26.68
C GLU A 308 -16.68 -22.11 -25.17
N ARG A 309 -15.58 -22.76 -24.75
CA ARG A 309 -15.24 -22.91 -23.33
C ARG A 309 -14.96 -21.58 -22.63
N THR A 310 -14.30 -20.65 -23.32
CA THR A 310 -14.04 -19.30 -22.79
C THR A 310 -15.35 -18.54 -22.61
N SER A 311 -16.24 -18.55 -23.61
CA SER A 311 -17.52 -17.86 -23.54
C SER A 311 -18.44 -18.43 -22.45
N THR A 312 -18.55 -19.76 -22.33
CA THR A 312 -19.31 -20.41 -21.25
C THR A 312 -18.74 -20.10 -19.86
N THR A 313 -17.43 -19.97 -19.74
CA THR A 313 -16.79 -19.51 -18.49
C THR A 313 -17.11 -18.04 -18.21
N MET A 314 -17.12 -17.20 -19.25
CA MET A 314 -17.47 -15.78 -19.13
C MET A 314 -18.93 -15.62 -18.67
N SER A 315 -19.88 -16.38 -19.21
CA SER A 315 -21.28 -16.39 -18.75
C SER A 315 -21.40 -16.74 -17.26
N ARG A 316 -20.60 -17.68 -16.75
CA ARG A 316 -20.60 -18.03 -15.32
C ARG A 316 -20.05 -16.91 -14.45
N VAL A 317 -18.99 -16.24 -14.90
CA VAL A 317 -18.41 -15.08 -14.21
C VAL A 317 -19.42 -13.92 -14.18
N ILE A 318 -20.10 -13.65 -15.29
CA ILE A 318 -21.17 -12.63 -15.39
C ILE A 318 -22.29 -12.91 -14.39
N ALA A 319 -22.77 -14.16 -14.31
CA ALA A 319 -23.83 -14.54 -13.38
C ALA A 319 -23.40 -14.30 -11.92
N HIS A 320 -22.19 -14.71 -11.57
CA HIS A 320 -21.63 -14.48 -10.23
C HIS A 320 -21.44 -12.99 -9.91
N THR A 321 -20.90 -12.20 -10.84
CA THR A 321 -20.73 -10.74 -10.67
C THR A 321 -22.09 -10.05 -10.51
N THR A 322 -23.12 -10.52 -11.22
CA THR A 322 -24.48 -9.98 -11.10
C THR A 322 -25.06 -10.25 -9.71
N GLU A 323 -24.93 -11.48 -9.20
CA GLU A 323 -25.36 -11.83 -7.84
C GLU A 323 -24.62 -11.00 -6.78
N GLN A 324 -23.29 -10.87 -6.90
CA GLN A 324 -22.50 -10.03 -6.00
C GLN A 324 -22.91 -8.55 -6.06
N SER A 325 -23.25 -8.04 -7.25
CA SER A 325 -23.73 -6.67 -7.42
C SER A 325 -25.04 -6.43 -6.67
N VAL A 326 -25.97 -7.39 -6.69
CA VAL A 326 -27.22 -7.31 -5.91
C VAL A 326 -26.93 -7.26 -4.41
N GLY A 327 -26.04 -8.11 -3.91
CA GLY A 327 -25.61 -8.09 -2.51
C GLY A 327 -24.95 -6.76 -2.12
N ALA A 328 -24.13 -6.19 -3.01
CA ALA A 328 -23.46 -4.91 -2.79
C ALA A 328 -24.46 -3.74 -2.73
N VAL A 329 -25.50 -3.72 -3.58
CA VAL A 329 -26.57 -2.71 -3.51
C VAL A 329 -27.29 -2.77 -2.17
N ALA A 330 -27.69 -3.96 -1.73
CA ALA A 330 -28.37 -4.12 -0.43
C ALA A 330 -27.50 -3.64 0.74
N ALA A 331 -26.20 -3.93 0.71
CA ALA A 331 -25.26 -3.44 1.71
C ALA A 331 -25.09 -1.91 1.68
N ALA A 332 -25.06 -1.31 0.49
CA ALA A 332 -24.99 0.14 0.33
C ALA A 332 -26.28 0.83 0.82
N GLU A 333 -27.46 0.29 0.50
CA GLU A 333 -28.73 0.81 1.00
C GLU A 333 -28.82 0.74 2.53
N GLN A 334 -28.41 -0.37 3.14
CA GLN A 334 -28.35 -0.50 4.58
C GLN A 334 -27.35 0.49 5.21
N THR A 335 -26.20 0.68 4.59
CA THR A 335 -25.21 1.67 5.03
C THR A 335 -25.78 3.09 4.97
N SER A 336 -26.52 3.42 3.91
CA SER A 336 -27.18 4.72 3.76
C SER A 336 -28.19 4.98 4.90
N ALA A 337 -28.99 3.98 5.24
CA ALA A 337 -29.93 4.07 6.37
C ALA A 337 -29.23 4.27 7.72
N ASN A 338 -28.12 3.56 7.94
CA ASN A 338 -27.30 3.73 9.15
C ASN A 338 -26.71 5.15 9.22
N VAL A 339 -26.17 5.66 8.11
CA VAL A 339 -25.61 7.01 8.03
C VAL A 339 -26.67 8.07 8.33
N GLN A 340 -27.89 7.93 7.80
CA GLN A 340 -29.01 8.83 8.12
C GLN A 340 -29.37 8.79 9.62
N THR A 341 -29.35 7.60 10.22
CA THR A 341 -29.62 7.45 11.66
C THR A 341 -28.54 8.15 12.51
N VAL A 342 -27.27 8.00 12.14
CA VAL A 342 -26.16 8.69 12.82
C VAL A 342 -26.25 10.20 12.61
N ALA A 343 -26.64 10.67 11.42
CA ALA A 343 -26.84 12.09 11.15
C ALA A 343 -27.89 12.69 12.10
N ALA A 344 -29.06 12.06 12.22
CA ALA A 344 -30.12 12.49 13.13
C ALA A 344 -29.64 12.52 14.59
N ALA A 345 -28.95 11.47 15.05
CA ALA A 345 -28.40 11.43 16.40
C ALA A 345 -27.33 12.53 16.64
N THR A 346 -26.54 12.86 15.63
CA THR A 346 -25.51 13.91 15.72
C THR A 346 -26.16 15.30 15.80
N GLU A 347 -27.24 15.54 15.07
CA GLU A 347 -28.02 16.78 15.16
C GLU A 347 -28.66 16.95 16.55
N GLU A 348 -29.22 15.87 17.11
CA GLU A 348 -29.76 15.87 18.47
C GLU A 348 -28.67 16.14 19.52
N LEU A 349 -27.50 15.52 19.39
CA LEU A 349 -26.34 15.78 20.27
C LEU A 349 -25.89 17.24 20.19
N ALA A 350 -25.80 17.80 18.98
CA ALA A 350 -25.42 19.20 18.80
C ALA A 350 -26.44 20.15 19.45
N ALA A 351 -27.74 19.82 19.40
CA ALA A 351 -28.76 20.57 20.10
C ALA A 351 -28.61 20.47 21.63
N SER A 352 -28.38 19.26 22.15
CA SER A 352 -28.18 19.03 23.59
C SER A 352 -26.94 19.76 24.14
N ILE A 353 -25.82 19.74 23.41
CA ILE A 353 -24.59 20.46 23.78
C ILE A 353 -24.85 21.98 23.89
N ARG A 354 -25.57 22.57 22.92
CA ARG A 354 -25.92 24.00 22.96
C ARG A 354 -26.82 24.34 24.15
N GLU A 355 -27.76 23.46 24.48
CA GLU A 355 -28.63 23.63 25.65
C GLU A 355 -27.83 23.57 26.96
N ILE A 356 -26.97 22.56 27.12
CA ILE A 356 -26.13 22.42 28.32
C ILE A 356 -25.20 23.62 28.47
N ALA A 357 -24.54 24.06 27.39
CA ALA A 357 -23.70 25.25 27.40
C ALA A 357 -24.48 26.49 27.89
N THR A 358 -25.72 26.66 27.42
CA THR A 358 -26.61 27.75 27.87
C THR A 358 -26.96 27.63 29.37
N GLN A 359 -27.27 26.42 29.84
CA GLN A 359 -27.56 26.18 31.26
C GLN A 359 -26.35 26.43 32.16
N VAL A 360 -25.16 26.04 31.72
CA VAL A 360 -23.89 26.26 32.45
C VAL A 360 -23.57 27.75 32.57
N MET A 361 -23.73 28.52 31.49
CA MET A 361 -23.59 29.98 31.51
C MET A 361 -24.55 30.63 32.50
N ARG A 362 -25.81 30.16 32.55
CA ARG A 362 -26.80 30.62 33.53
C ARG A 362 -26.39 30.26 34.98
N SER A 363 -25.83 29.07 35.19
CA SER A 363 -25.33 28.63 36.50
C SER A 363 -24.16 29.48 37.00
N SER A 364 -23.19 29.81 36.13
CA SER A 364 -22.11 30.74 36.46
C SER A 364 -22.64 32.13 36.83
N GLN A 365 -23.62 32.67 36.08
CA GLN A 365 -24.25 33.95 36.42
C GLN A 365 -24.96 33.92 37.80
N ILE A 366 -25.63 32.82 38.14
CA ILE A 366 -26.26 32.64 39.45
C ILE A 366 -25.20 32.59 40.56
N SER A 367 -24.13 31.82 40.35
CA SER A 367 -23.02 31.69 41.31
C SER A 367 -22.36 33.04 41.57
N ARG A 368 -22.09 33.82 40.53
CA ARG A 368 -21.50 35.16 40.64
C ARG A 368 -22.37 36.12 41.46
N ARG A 369 -23.69 36.11 41.22
CA ARG A 369 -24.65 36.88 42.05
C ARG A 369 -24.71 36.39 43.50
N ALA A 370 -24.63 35.08 43.73
CA ALA A 370 -24.60 34.53 45.08
C ALA A 370 -23.33 34.94 45.84
N ALA A 371 -22.18 34.99 45.15
CA ALA A 371 -20.92 35.45 45.72
C ALA A 371 -21.00 36.93 46.14
N GLU A 372 -21.59 37.78 45.30
CA GLU A 372 -21.84 39.20 45.61
C GLU A 372 -22.73 39.35 46.86
N GLU A 373 -23.80 38.55 46.97
CA GLU A 373 -24.71 38.62 48.13
C GLU A 373 -24.05 38.06 49.41
N ALA A 374 -23.22 37.02 49.30
CA ALA A 374 -22.41 36.51 50.42
C ALA A 374 -21.41 37.58 50.91
N GLN A 375 -20.70 38.25 50.00
CA GLN A 375 -19.78 39.34 50.33
C GLN A 375 -20.49 40.53 50.99
N ARG A 376 -21.68 40.87 50.52
CA ARG A 376 -22.52 41.90 51.14
C ARG A 376 -22.93 41.50 52.56
N THR A 377 -23.35 40.25 52.75
CA THR A 377 -23.72 39.71 54.07
C THR A 377 -22.54 39.69 55.02
N ASP A 378 -21.36 39.25 54.57
CA ASP A 378 -20.10 39.29 55.33
C ASP A 378 -19.79 40.71 55.84
N THR A 379 -19.94 41.72 54.97
CA THR A 379 -19.73 43.14 55.35
C THR A 379 -20.70 43.60 56.44
N ILE A 380 -21.98 43.23 56.34
CA ILE A 380 -23.02 43.57 57.33
C ILE A 380 -22.70 42.91 58.67
N VAL A 381 -22.35 41.62 58.67
CA VAL A 381 -22.07 40.85 59.88
C VAL A 381 -20.76 41.31 60.54
N LYS A 382 -19.71 41.65 59.77
CA LYS A 382 -18.49 42.29 60.30
C LYS A 382 -18.78 43.64 60.96
N THR A 383 -19.67 44.44 60.37
CA THR A 383 -20.10 45.71 60.97
C THR A 383 -20.86 45.48 62.28
N LEU A 384 -21.70 44.45 62.35
CA LEU A 384 -22.39 44.05 63.58
C LEU A 384 -21.38 43.59 64.66
N ALA A 385 -20.36 42.83 64.29
CA ALA A 385 -19.31 42.38 65.20
C ALA A 385 -18.57 43.56 65.85
N VAL A 386 -18.16 44.53 65.04
CA VAL A 386 -17.51 45.78 65.52
C VAL A 386 -18.46 46.58 66.42
N THR A 387 -19.75 46.64 66.08
CA THR A 387 -20.74 47.34 66.90
C THR A 387 -20.94 46.66 68.26
N ALA A 388 -21.02 45.33 68.29
CA ALA A 388 -21.11 44.56 69.52
C ALA A 388 -19.85 44.69 70.41
N GLU A 389 -18.66 44.82 69.81
CA GLU A 389 -17.41 45.11 70.52
C GLU A 389 -17.43 46.49 71.20
N ARG A 390 -17.93 47.51 70.49
CA ARG A 390 -18.11 48.86 71.03
C ARG A 390 -19.12 48.88 72.18
N ILE A 391 -20.24 48.17 72.06
CA ILE A 391 -21.21 48.05 73.14
C ILE A 391 -20.58 47.36 74.36
N GLY A 392 -19.84 46.26 74.15
CA GLY A 392 -19.12 45.58 75.24
C GLY A 392 -18.16 46.50 75.98
N SER A 393 -17.45 47.37 75.24
CA SER A 393 -16.56 48.39 75.82
C SER A 393 -17.32 49.42 76.67
N VAL A 394 -18.49 49.87 76.22
CA VAL A 394 -19.35 50.79 76.98
C VAL A 394 -19.89 50.13 78.25
N ILE A 395 -20.35 48.88 78.17
CA ILE A 395 -20.84 48.12 79.32
C ILE A 395 -19.73 47.95 80.37
N ALA A 396 -18.50 47.67 79.95
CA ALA A 396 -17.35 47.59 80.87
C ALA A 396 -17.11 48.91 81.63
N VAL A 397 -17.25 50.05 80.96
CA VAL A 397 -17.15 51.38 81.59
C VAL A 397 -18.29 51.61 82.58
N ILE A 398 -19.54 51.31 82.22
CA ILE A 398 -20.70 51.48 83.11
C ILE A 398 -20.56 50.60 84.35
N ASN A 399 -20.12 49.36 84.17
CA ASN A 399 -19.89 48.40 85.24
C ASN A 399 -18.76 48.87 86.19
N SER A 400 -17.70 49.50 85.65
CA SER A 400 -16.67 50.17 86.43
C SER A 400 -17.21 51.36 87.23
N ILE A 401 -18.04 52.21 86.61
CA ILE A 401 -18.69 53.34 87.28
C ILE A 401 -19.61 52.83 88.40
N ALA A 402 -20.42 51.80 88.15
CA ALA A 402 -21.29 51.20 89.16
C ALA A 402 -20.51 50.68 90.37
N ARG A 403 -19.37 49.99 90.14
CA ARG A 403 -18.46 49.58 91.22
C ARG A 403 -17.88 50.77 91.98
N GLN A 404 -17.45 51.82 91.29
CA GLN A 404 -16.91 53.03 91.91
C GLN A 404 -17.97 53.77 92.74
N THR A 405 -19.19 53.90 92.21
CA THR A 405 -20.34 54.49 92.91
C THR A 405 -20.72 53.68 94.14
N ASN A 406 -20.69 52.35 94.05
CA ASN A 406 -20.93 51.46 95.20
C ASN A 406 -19.87 51.67 96.31
N LEU A 407 -18.59 51.84 95.94
CA LEU A 407 -17.52 52.15 96.89
C LEU A 407 -17.66 53.55 97.51
N LEU A 408 -18.00 54.56 96.71
CA LEU A 408 -18.27 55.92 97.19
C LEU A 408 -19.46 55.94 98.15
N ALA A 409 -20.55 55.26 97.80
CA ALA A 409 -21.73 55.12 98.63
C ALA A 409 -21.43 54.39 99.93
N LEU A 410 -20.62 53.31 99.89
CA LEU A 410 -20.16 52.61 101.08
C LEU A 410 -19.35 53.52 102.02
N ASN A 411 -18.40 54.29 101.48
CA ASN A 411 -17.63 55.26 102.25
C ASN A 411 -18.53 56.33 102.88
N ALA A 412 -19.53 56.82 102.14
CA ALA A 412 -20.53 57.77 102.64
C ALA A 412 -21.42 57.16 103.75
N THR A 413 -21.82 55.89 103.63
CA THR A 413 -22.56 55.17 104.68
C THR A 413 -21.72 55.04 105.96
N ILE A 414 -20.42 54.77 105.84
CA ILE A 414 -19.49 54.68 106.98
C ILE A 414 -19.38 56.04 107.69
N GLU A 415 -19.17 57.13 106.95
CA GLU A 415 -19.04 58.47 107.54
C GLU A 415 -20.37 58.97 108.13
N ALA A 416 -21.50 58.65 107.51
CA ALA A 416 -22.83 58.93 108.04
C ALA A 416 -23.12 58.17 109.35
N ALA A 417 -22.66 56.92 109.47
CA ALA A 417 -22.72 56.16 110.71
C ALA A 417 -21.83 56.78 111.82
N ARG A 418 -20.67 57.34 111.43
CA ARG A 418 -19.73 58.03 112.32
C ARG A 418 -20.29 59.33 112.89
N ALA A 419 -21.14 60.03 112.13
CA ALA A 419 -21.82 61.26 112.55
C ALA A 419 -23.03 61.03 113.49
N GLY A 420 -23.35 59.78 113.84
CA GLY A 420 -24.40 59.44 114.82
C GLY A 420 -25.80 59.91 114.38
N GLN A 421 -26.57 60.55 115.28
CA GLN A 421 -27.94 60.98 114.98
C GLN A 421 -28.01 62.08 113.90
N ALA A 422 -26.97 62.90 113.74
CA ALA A 422 -26.91 63.96 112.74
C ALA A 422 -26.76 63.43 111.30
N GLY A 423 -26.23 62.21 111.13
CA GLY A 423 -25.97 61.58 109.83
C GLY A 423 -27.10 60.67 109.29
N ARG A 424 -28.20 60.47 110.02
CA ARG A 424 -29.24 59.48 109.66
C ARG A 424 -29.83 59.67 108.27
N GLY A 425 -30.18 60.90 107.89
CA GLY A 425 -30.73 61.18 106.55
C GLY A 425 -29.73 60.89 105.43
N PHE A 426 -28.45 61.21 105.67
CA PHE A 426 -27.36 60.90 104.75
C PHE A 426 -27.09 59.39 104.64
N ALA A 427 -27.19 58.65 105.73
CA ALA A 427 -27.00 57.21 105.76
C ALA A 427 -28.05 56.47 104.90
N VAL A 428 -29.31 56.92 104.93
CA VAL A 428 -30.40 56.35 104.11
C VAL A 428 -30.12 56.59 102.62
N VAL A 429 -29.79 57.82 102.23
CA VAL A 429 -29.47 58.14 100.83
C VAL A 429 -28.24 57.36 100.36
N ALA A 430 -27.19 57.27 101.18
CA ALA A 430 -25.99 56.50 100.84
C ALA A 430 -26.30 55.00 100.68
N SER A 431 -27.17 54.42 101.51
CA SER A 431 -27.62 53.02 101.36
C SER A 431 -28.44 52.80 100.10
N GLU A 432 -29.32 53.74 99.74
CA GLU A 432 -30.12 53.68 98.51
C GLU A 432 -29.23 53.76 97.26
N VAL A 433 -28.26 54.68 97.25
CA VAL A 433 -27.27 54.80 96.17
C VAL A 433 -26.41 53.52 96.07
N LYS A 434 -26.04 52.93 97.20
CA LYS A 434 -25.30 51.66 97.24
C LYS A 434 -26.09 50.50 96.62
N GLU A 435 -27.37 50.35 96.99
CA GLU A 435 -28.23 49.31 96.42
C GLU A 435 -28.46 49.52 94.93
N LEU A 436 -28.73 50.76 94.50
CA LEU A 436 -28.88 51.12 93.08
C LEU A 436 -27.60 50.84 92.28
N ALA A 437 -26.43 51.14 92.85
CA ALA A 437 -25.14 50.83 92.24
C ALA A 437 -24.91 49.32 92.13
N SER A 438 -25.29 48.54 93.15
CA SER A 438 -25.22 47.08 93.10
C SER A 438 -26.20 46.48 92.08
N GLN A 439 -27.41 47.01 91.95
CA GLN A 439 -28.36 46.60 90.91
C GLN A 439 -27.83 46.93 89.51
N THR A 440 -27.23 48.11 89.34
CA THR A 440 -26.62 48.52 88.07
C THR A 440 -25.44 47.62 87.71
N ALA A 441 -24.59 47.24 88.67
CA ALA A 441 -23.50 46.30 88.45
C ALA A 441 -24.01 44.93 88.00
N ARG A 442 -25.02 44.37 88.69
CA ARG A 442 -25.64 43.09 88.30
C ARG A 442 -26.27 43.14 86.90
N ALA A 443 -27.03 44.19 86.60
CA ALA A 443 -27.65 44.37 85.29
C ALA A 443 -26.61 44.52 84.17
N THR A 444 -25.50 45.25 84.44
CA THR A 444 -24.42 45.38 83.46
C THR A 444 -23.63 44.09 83.26
N ASP A 445 -23.46 43.25 84.29
CA ASP A 445 -22.86 41.92 84.12
C ASP A 445 -23.74 41.01 83.24
N GLU A 446 -25.06 41.04 83.44
CA GLU A 446 -26.02 40.28 82.62
C GLU A 446 -26.01 40.74 81.15
N VAL A 447 -26.05 42.05 80.91
CA VAL A 447 -25.92 42.61 79.55
C VAL A 447 -24.54 42.28 78.95
N GLY A 448 -23.48 42.31 79.75
CA GLY A 448 -22.14 41.91 79.33
C GLY A 448 -22.09 40.47 78.81
N ASN A 449 -22.72 39.54 79.53
CA ASN A 449 -22.85 38.15 79.10
C ASN A 449 -23.65 38.01 77.80
N GLN A 450 -24.74 38.75 77.63
CA GLN A 450 -25.53 38.75 76.39
C GLN A 450 -24.72 39.29 75.21
N ILE A 451 -23.94 40.36 75.40
CA ILE A 451 -23.07 40.92 74.37
C ILE A 451 -21.95 39.94 73.99
N ALA A 452 -21.35 39.25 74.97
CA ALA A 452 -20.35 38.22 74.70
C ALA A 452 -20.93 37.06 73.87
N ALA A 453 -22.17 36.63 74.15
CA ALA A 453 -22.88 35.64 73.35
C ALA A 453 -23.12 36.15 71.92
N ILE A 454 -23.62 37.37 71.75
CA ILE A 454 -23.83 37.99 70.42
C ILE A 454 -22.51 38.04 69.64
N GLN A 455 -21.40 38.43 70.26
CA GLN A 455 -20.09 38.45 69.62
C GLN A 455 -19.62 37.06 69.19
N ALA A 456 -19.87 36.03 70.01
CA ALA A 456 -19.52 34.65 69.68
C ALA A 456 -20.33 34.14 68.47
N GLU A 457 -21.64 34.33 68.47
CA GLU A 457 -22.54 33.97 67.37
C GLU A 457 -22.18 34.73 66.08
N THR A 458 -21.86 36.03 66.20
CA THR A 458 -21.46 36.84 65.05
C THR A 458 -20.14 36.33 64.44
N ARG A 459 -19.16 35.92 65.26
CA ARG A 459 -17.92 35.30 64.75
C ARG A 459 -18.19 33.99 64.03
N GLN A 460 -19.10 33.16 64.55
CA GLN A 460 -19.49 31.91 63.87
C GLN A 460 -20.20 32.20 62.53
N ALA A 461 -21.06 33.22 62.48
CA ALA A 461 -21.72 33.65 61.25
C ALA A 461 -20.70 34.10 60.18
N VAL A 462 -19.67 34.87 60.55
CA VAL A 462 -18.59 35.27 59.60
C VAL A 462 -17.89 34.04 59.02
N ILE A 463 -17.51 33.07 59.85
CA ILE A 463 -16.85 31.83 59.39
C ILE A 463 -17.76 31.06 58.42
N ALA A 464 -19.06 30.96 58.73
CA ALA A 464 -20.02 30.28 57.88
C ALA A 464 -20.21 30.97 56.52
N ILE A 465 -20.26 32.31 56.49
CA ILE A 465 -20.40 33.09 55.25
C ILE A 465 -19.14 32.96 54.38
N ASP A 466 -17.96 33.00 54.98
CA ASP A 466 -16.68 32.81 54.26
C ASP A 466 -16.61 31.42 53.60
N ALA A 467 -17.01 30.37 54.34
CA ALA A 467 -17.11 29.02 53.80
C ALA A 467 -18.12 28.91 52.65
N ILE A 468 -19.28 29.57 52.75
CA ILE A 468 -20.27 29.65 51.66
C ILE A 468 -19.66 30.36 50.44
N GLY A 469 -18.93 31.45 50.63
CA GLY A 469 -18.23 32.15 49.56
C GLY A 469 -17.21 31.25 48.83
N GLY A 470 -16.45 30.45 49.58
CA GLY A 470 -15.56 29.44 49.03
C GLY A 470 -16.27 28.41 48.14
N ILE A 471 -17.38 27.84 48.62
CA ILE A 471 -18.19 26.87 47.87
C ILE A 471 -18.75 27.51 46.59
N ILE A 472 -19.23 28.76 46.64
CA ILE A 472 -19.77 29.45 45.46
C ILE A 472 -18.69 29.66 44.39
N ASN A 473 -17.48 30.03 44.80
CA ASN A 473 -16.35 30.19 43.88
C ASN A 473 -15.94 28.84 43.24
N GLU A 474 -15.99 27.76 44.01
CA GLU A 474 -15.75 26.41 43.48
C GLU A 474 -16.79 26.03 42.42
N VAL A 475 -18.07 26.32 42.68
CA VAL A 475 -19.16 26.09 41.70
C VAL A 475 -18.95 26.91 40.42
N ASP A 476 -18.54 28.18 40.51
CA ASP A 476 -18.25 29.02 39.33
C ASP A 476 -17.06 28.48 38.52
N SER A 477 -16.01 28.00 39.20
CA SER A 477 -14.86 27.35 38.57
C SER A 477 -15.26 26.06 37.84
N ILE A 478 -16.10 25.22 38.45
CA ILE A 478 -16.62 24.00 37.83
C ILE A 478 -17.47 24.35 36.60
N ALA A 479 -18.35 25.34 36.71
CA ALA A 479 -19.17 25.80 35.59
C ALA A 479 -18.30 26.27 34.41
N THR A 480 -17.22 27.01 34.68
CA THR A 480 -16.27 27.44 33.66
C THR A 480 -15.58 26.24 32.98
N GLY A 481 -15.18 25.23 33.75
CA GLY A 481 -14.61 23.99 33.20
C GLY A 481 -15.58 23.21 32.32
N ILE A 482 -16.85 23.09 32.74
CA ILE A 482 -17.89 22.44 31.93
C ILE A 482 -18.15 23.23 30.64
N ALA A 483 -18.18 24.56 30.70
CA ALA A 483 -18.38 25.39 29.51
C ALA A 483 -17.27 25.16 28.46
N ALA A 484 -16.00 25.11 28.89
CA ALA A 484 -14.89 24.79 28.00
C ALA A 484 -15.00 23.38 27.38
N ALA A 485 -15.36 22.38 28.20
CA ALA A 485 -15.59 21.02 27.71
C ALA A 485 -16.76 20.94 26.71
N MET A 486 -17.79 21.78 26.89
CA MET A 486 -18.93 21.83 25.97
C MET A 486 -18.60 22.48 24.63
N GLU A 487 -17.74 23.50 24.63
CA GLU A 487 -17.22 24.08 23.39
C GLU A 487 -16.39 23.05 22.60
N GLU A 488 -15.51 22.30 23.27
CA GLU A 488 -14.74 21.22 22.65
C GLU A 488 -15.63 20.10 22.10
N GLN A 489 -16.63 19.65 22.88
CA GLN A 489 -17.62 18.67 22.41
C GLN A 489 -18.44 19.19 21.23
N GLY A 490 -18.72 20.50 21.17
CA GLY A 490 -19.39 21.13 20.03
C GLY A 490 -18.58 20.95 18.75
N VAL A 491 -17.28 21.27 18.79
CA VAL A 491 -16.35 21.11 17.65
C VAL A 491 -16.27 19.64 17.22
N ALA A 492 -16.12 18.72 18.17
CA ALA A 492 -16.07 17.29 17.88
C ALA A 492 -17.37 16.78 17.23
N THR A 493 -18.53 17.28 17.67
CA THR A 493 -19.84 16.92 17.11
C THR A 493 -20.01 17.45 15.68
N GLU A 494 -19.52 18.66 15.39
CA GLU A 494 -19.50 19.20 14.03
C GLU A 494 -18.59 18.41 13.08
N GLU A 495 -17.43 17.94 13.57
CA GLU A 495 -16.56 17.03 12.82
C GLU A 495 -17.23 15.69 12.54
N ILE A 496 -17.97 15.12 13.50
CA ILE A 496 -18.76 13.90 13.27
C ILE A 496 -19.81 14.15 12.19
N ALA A 497 -20.54 15.27 12.25
CA ALA A 497 -21.54 15.62 11.23
C ALA A 497 -20.91 15.74 9.83
N ARG A 498 -19.73 16.35 9.71
CA ARG A 498 -18.96 16.39 8.45
C ARG A 498 -18.62 14.99 7.94
N ASN A 499 -18.05 14.14 8.79
CA ASN A 499 -17.70 12.76 8.44
C ASN A 499 -18.91 11.91 8.01
N VAL A 500 -20.06 12.11 8.66
CA VAL A 500 -21.32 11.45 8.31
C VAL A 500 -21.78 11.88 6.91
N GLN A 501 -21.67 13.17 6.58
CA GLN A 501 -22.01 13.68 5.24
C GLN A 501 -21.07 13.10 4.16
N GLU A 502 -19.78 12.99 4.44
CA GLU A 502 -18.82 12.35 3.54
C GLU A 502 -19.13 10.86 3.34
N ALA A 503 -19.47 10.15 4.41
CA ALA A 503 -19.90 8.74 4.34
C ALA A 503 -21.19 8.57 3.52
N ALA A 504 -22.15 9.49 3.64
CA ALA A 504 -23.36 9.50 2.83
C ALA A 504 -23.03 9.66 1.34
N GLN A 505 -22.15 10.61 1.01
CA GLN A 505 -21.71 10.84 -0.36
C GLN A 505 -20.93 9.65 -0.92
N GLY A 506 -20.05 9.03 -0.13
CA GLY A 506 -19.34 7.81 -0.49
C GLY A 506 -20.29 6.65 -0.80
N THR A 507 -21.35 6.49 0.00
CA THR A 507 -22.39 5.45 -0.22
C THR A 507 -23.13 5.67 -1.54
N LEU A 508 -23.45 6.93 -1.88
CA LEU A 508 -24.04 7.28 -3.18
C LEU A 508 -23.10 6.96 -4.35
N SER A 509 -21.80 7.27 -4.21
CA SER A 509 -20.79 6.95 -5.21
C SER A 509 -20.64 5.44 -5.43
N VAL A 510 -20.70 4.63 -4.36
CA VAL A 510 -20.69 3.17 -4.45
C VAL A 510 -21.90 2.65 -5.24
N ASN A 511 -23.09 3.17 -4.98
CA ASN A 511 -24.30 2.79 -5.73
C ASN A 511 -24.17 3.14 -7.23
N GLY A 512 -23.59 4.30 -7.55
CA GLY A 512 -23.27 4.68 -8.93
C GLY A 512 -22.29 3.71 -9.59
N ALA A 513 -21.21 3.33 -8.90
CA ALA A 513 -20.21 2.38 -9.39
C ALA A 513 -20.82 0.98 -9.63
N ILE A 514 -21.70 0.50 -8.75
CA ILE A 514 -22.38 -0.79 -8.94
C ILE A 514 -23.32 -0.73 -10.15
N THR A 515 -24.02 0.38 -10.35
CA THR A 515 -24.87 0.58 -11.54
C THR A 515 -24.04 0.51 -12.82
N GLN A 516 -22.90 1.20 -12.85
CA GLN A 516 -21.98 1.16 -13.99
C GLN A 516 -21.37 -0.24 -14.22
N MET A 517 -21.06 -0.96 -13.14
CA MET A 517 -20.61 -2.35 -13.20
C MET A 517 -21.66 -3.29 -13.80
N ARG A 518 -22.95 -3.11 -13.46
CA ARG A 518 -24.05 -3.87 -14.07
C ARG A 518 -24.13 -3.62 -15.57
N HIS A 519 -24.02 -2.36 -16.01
CA HIS A 519 -23.99 -2.03 -17.45
C HIS A 519 -22.82 -2.70 -18.16
N ALA A 520 -21.60 -2.59 -17.63
CA ALA A 520 -20.42 -3.23 -18.20
C ALA A 520 -20.57 -4.77 -18.24
N THR A 521 -21.19 -5.36 -17.22
CA THR A 521 -21.46 -6.80 -17.15
C THR A 521 -22.45 -7.23 -18.26
N THR A 522 -23.49 -6.43 -18.52
CA THR A 522 -24.42 -6.66 -19.65
C THR A 522 -23.72 -6.56 -21.02
N ASP A 523 -22.79 -5.62 -21.20
CA ASP A 523 -22.04 -5.49 -22.45
C ASP A 523 -21.10 -6.69 -22.70
N VAL A 524 -20.45 -7.18 -21.63
CA VAL A 524 -19.60 -8.38 -21.68
C VAL A 524 -20.47 -9.63 -21.92
N GLU A 525 -21.68 -9.69 -21.38
CA GLU A 525 -22.63 -10.76 -21.65
C GLU A 525 -23.02 -10.82 -23.13
N ALA A 526 -23.43 -9.70 -23.71
CA ALA A 526 -23.73 -9.61 -25.14
C ALA A 526 -22.55 -10.03 -26.02
N SER A 527 -21.34 -9.59 -25.66
CA SER A 527 -20.10 -9.96 -26.36
C SER A 527 -19.78 -11.46 -26.23
N SER A 528 -20.01 -12.04 -25.05
CA SER A 528 -19.84 -13.48 -24.80
C SER A 528 -20.75 -14.31 -25.71
N VAL A 529 -22.02 -13.93 -25.80
CA VAL A 529 -23.01 -14.58 -26.66
C VAL A 529 -22.58 -14.50 -28.13
N HIS A 530 -22.08 -13.35 -28.58
CA HIS A 530 -21.60 -13.19 -29.94
C HIS A 530 -20.38 -14.07 -30.25
N VAL A 531 -19.40 -14.13 -29.33
CA VAL A 531 -18.22 -15.00 -29.45
C VAL A 531 -18.63 -16.48 -29.48
N LEU A 532 -19.59 -16.89 -28.64
CA LEU A 532 -20.12 -18.26 -28.64
C LEU A 532 -20.74 -18.60 -30.00
N GLY A 533 -21.58 -17.72 -30.54
CA GLY A 533 -22.19 -17.91 -31.85
C GLY A 533 -21.17 -17.99 -32.98
N SER A 534 -20.15 -17.12 -32.97
CA SER A 534 -19.05 -17.16 -33.94
C SER A 534 -18.23 -18.44 -33.84
N ALA A 535 -17.92 -18.89 -32.62
CA ALA A 535 -17.19 -20.13 -32.38
C ALA A 535 -17.96 -21.35 -32.90
N GLN A 536 -19.26 -21.45 -32.59
CA GLN A 536 -20.12 -22.52 -33.08
C GLN A 536 -20.23 -22.51 -34.61
N SER A 537 -20.33 -21.32 -35.21
CA SER A 537 -20.32 -21.19 -36.67
C SER A 537 -19.00 -21.65 -37.28
N LEU A 538 -17.86 -21.24 -36.72
CA LEU A 538 -16.52 -21.61 -37.16
C LEU A 538 -16.31 -23.14 -37.07
N GLY A 539 -16.77 -23.76 -35.99
CA GLY A 539 -16.75 -25.22 -35.83
C GLY A 539 -17.57 -25.95 -36.90
N ARG A 540 -18.78 -25.46 -37.21
CA ARG A 540 -19.61 -26.02 -38.30
C ARG A 540 -18.95 -25.85 -39.67
N THR A 541 -18.41 -24.66 -39.97
CA THR A 541 -17.74 -24.39 -41.24
C THR A 541 -16.48 -25.24 -41.41
N SER A 542 -15.73 -25.45 -40.33
CA SER A 542 -14.54 -26.33 -40.34
C SER A 542 -14.91 -27.78 -40.66
N ASN A 543 -15.93 -28.32 -40.01
CA ASN A 543 -16.42 -29.67 -40.30
C ASN A 543 -16.96 -29.80 -41.73
N ALA A 544 -17.72 -28.81 -42.20
CA ALA A 544 -18.21 -28.79 -43.58
C ALA A 544 -17.06 -28.77 -44.60
N LEU A 545 -16.04 -27.93 -44.38
CA LEU A 545 -14.85 -27.86 -45.24
C LEU A 545 -14.14 -29.21 -45.32
N SER A 546 -13.92 -29.87 -44.17
CA SER A 546 -13.28 -31.19 -44.13
C SER A 546 -14.07 -32.24 -44.90
N MET A 547 -15.41 -32.24 -44.80
CA MET A 547 -16.26 -33.17 -45.55
C MET A 547 -16.24 -32.89 -47.05
N THR A 548 -16.40 -31.63 -47.46
CA THR A 548 -16.42 -31.24 -48.88
C THR A 548 -15.09 -31.53 -49.57
N VAL A 549 -13.95 -31.30 -48.90
CA VAL A 549 -12.63 -31.64 -49.47
C VAL A 549 -12.46 -33.16 -49.60
N SER A 550 -12.86 -33.94 -48.61
CA SER A 550 -12.77 -35.40 -48.66
C SER A 550 -13.65 -35.98 -49.78
N GLU A 551 -14.87 -35.45 -49.96
CA GLU A 551 -15.78 -35.83 -51.05
C GLU A 551 -15.23 -35.45 -52.43
N PHE A 552 -14.73 -34.22 -52.58
CA PHE A 552 -14.13 -33.75 -53.84
C PHE A 552 -12.95 -34.63 -54.27
N LEU A 553 -12.04 -34.95 -53.35
CA LEU A 553 -10.88 -35.79 -53.64
C LEU A 553 -11.27 -37.25 -53.92
N GLY A 554 -12.30 -37.77 -53.25
CA GLY A 554 -12.90 -39.06 -53.57
C GLY A 554 -13.43 -39.13 -55.00
N ASN A 555 -14.13 -38.08 -55.44
CA ASN A 555 -14.65 -37.97 -56.80
C ASN A 555 -13.53 -37.82 -57.84
N VAL A 556 -12.46 -37.07 -57.53
CA VAL A 556 -11.29 -36.91 -58.41
C VAL A 556 -10.50 -38.21 -58.57
N LYS A 557 -10.46 -39.07 -57.53
CA LYS A 557 -9.83 -40.40 -57.61
C LYS A 557 -10.66 -41.41 -58.40
N ALA A 558 -11.97 -41.21 -58.50
CA ALA A 558 -12.90 -42.10 -59.19
C ALA A 558 -13.10 -41.78 -60.68
N ALA A 559 -12.81 -40.55 -61.10
CA ALA A 559 -12.85 -40.06 -62.48
C ALA A 559 -11.51 -40.28 -63.21
#